data_AF-A0A6I6SJN5-F1
#
_entry.id   AF-A0A6I6SJN5-F1
#
_cell.length_a   1.000
_cell.length_b   1.000
_cell.length_c   1.000
_cell.angle_alpha   90.00
_cell.angle_beta   90.00
_cell.angle_gamma   90.00
#
_symmetry.space_group_name_H-M   'P 1'
#
loop_
_entity.id
_entity.type
_entity.pdbx_description
1 polymer ?
#
loop_
_entity_poly.entity_id
_entity_poly.type
_entity_poly.pdbx_seq_one_letter_code
_entity_poly.pdbx_strand_id
1 'polypeptide(L)'
;MAVPRSRNDRSTTREAGCPSEILRYMTFCTITSKRVRPMNTPNCLKAVPALLRGVAVAVMIGPMAASASAASGGKVVFGELFTPASGWAVETIDAYVLSRAGCLEGLTRMDYDATIKPALAESWEQVSPTEWEFQLREGVTFNDGTALTPQVVSDQLNRLLNVATPPPGFSPSVIESVEPAGERTVRIVTKAPDVFVPNRLANPNTGILSPAAFAGDRINPVGHCTGPFEIVREIPRQGLELKRNENYWGARCSWPKERCATSPTGKCVP
;
A
#
# COMPACT_ATOMS: atom_id res chain seq x y z
N MET A 1 -13.67 8.18 62.99
CA MET A 1 -12.88 9.43 63.05
C MET A 1 -11.44 9.09 63.41
N ALA A 2 -10.50 9.16 62.47
CA ALA A 2 -9.06 9.38 62.65
C ALA A 2 -8.36 9.43 61.27
N VAL A 3 -7.37 10.32 61.16
CA VAL A 3 -6.56 10.79 60.00
C VAL A 3 -5.25 9.96 59.98
N PRO A 4 -4.49 9.70 58.86
CA PRO A 4 -3.73 10.75 58.15
C PRO A 4 -3.35 10.62 56.66
N ARG A 5 -2.85 11.77 56.18
CA ARG A 5 -2.16 12.15 54.93
C ARG A 5 -1.13 11.11 54.43
N SER A 6 -0.97 10.98 53.10
CA SER A 6 0.11 11.61 52.32
C SER A 6 0.35 10.96 50.94
N ARG A 7 0.96 11.76 50.05
CA ARG A 7 1.73 11.42 48.83
C ARG A 7 0.96 11.08 47.54
N ASN A 8 0.68 12.14 46.80
CA ASN A 8 1.30 12.46 45.51
C ASN A 8 2.12 11.32 44.87
N ASP A 9 1.63 10.76 43.76
CA ASP A 9 2.51 10.36 42.66
C ASP A 9 1.84 10.67 41.32
N ARG A 10 2.44 11.62 40.58
CA ARG A 10 2.09 11.94 39.21
C ARG A 10 2.92 11.01 38.33
N SER A 11 2.36 9.89 37.90
CA SER A 11 2.86 9.23 36.70
C SER A 11 2.23 9.88 35.47
N THR A 12 2.77 11.03 35.07
CA THR A 12 2.58 11.54 33.71
C THR A 12 3.33 10.61 32.76
N THR A 13 2.66 9.56 32.29
CA THR A 13 3.05 8.90 31.04
C THR A 13 2.77 9.89 29.92
N ARG A 14 3.79 10.65 29.54
CA ARG A 14 3.82 11.32 28.24
C ARG A 14 3.76 10.23 27.19
N GLU A 15 2.59 10.05 26.58
CA GLU A 15 2.49 9.40 25.27
C GLU A 15 3.45 10.15 24.34
N ALA A 16 4.49 9.44 23.90
CA ALA A 16 5.38 9.95 22.87
C ALA A 16 4.56 10.00 21.57
N GLY A 17 3.97 11.16 21.31
CA GLY A 17 3.35 11.48 20.03
C GLY A 17 4.35 11.29 18.90
N CYS A 18 3.98 10.45 17.93
CA CYS A 18 4.74 10.25 16.70
C CYS A 18 4.52 11.47 15.79
N PRO A 19 5.57 12.07 15.19
CA PRO A 19 5.43 13.28 14.39
C PRO A 19 4.61 13.05 13.11
N SER A 20 3.82 14.07 12.76
CA SER A 20 2.69 14.07 11.82
C SER A 20 3.03 14.12 10.32
N GLU A 21 4.28 13.91 9.92
CA GLU A 21 4.64 14.02 8.49
C GLU A 21 5.58 12.91 8.04
N ILE A 22 5.03 11.94 7.31
CA ILE A 22 5.81 11.00 6.50
C ILE A 22 5.48 11.28 5.05
N LEU A 23 6.34 12.09 4.41
CA LEU A 23 6.34 12.34 2.97
C LEU A 23 7.02 11.17 2.26
N ARG A 24 6.29 10.44 1.41
CA ARG A 24 6.86 9.48 0.45
C ARG A 24 7.01 10.13 -0.91
N TYR A 25 8.10 9.84 -1.61
CA TYR A 25 8.26 10.18 -3.01
C TYR A 25 8.34 8.87 -3.81
N MET A 26 7.47 8.67 -4.79
CA MET A 26 7.75 7.74 -5.88
C MET A 26 8.54 8.48 -6.94
N THR A 27 9.61 7.88 -7.46
CA THR A 27 10.39 8.47 -8.56
C THR A 27 10.47 7.50 -9.73
N PHE A 28 10.13 7.94 -10.95
CA PHE A 28 10.23 7.13 -12.15
C PHE A 28 11.69 7.00 -12.59
N CYS A 29 12.24 5.78 -12.59
CA CYS A 29 13.63 5.55 -12.96
C CYS A 29 13.76 5.22 -14.45
N THR A 30 14.34 6.12 -15.25
CA THR A 30 14.71 5.84 -16.65
C THR A 30 16.08 5.14 -16.66
N ILE A 31 16.11 3.83 -16.95
CA ILE A 31 17.37 3.08 -17.03
C ILE A 31 18.04 3.37 -18.38
N THR A 32 19.13 4.11 -18.36
CA THR A 32 20.08 4.18 -19.49
C THR A 32 21.15 3.11 -19.26
N SER A 33 21.18 2.09 -20.12
CA SER A 33 22.12 0.97 -19.98
C SER A 33 23.57 1.44 -20.18
N LYS A 34 24.38 1.43 -19.11
CA LYS A 34 25.84 1.51 -19.23
C LYS A 34 26.44 0.10 -19.06
N ARG A 35 27.26 -0.28 -20.04
CA ARG A 35 27.95 -1.59 -20.16
C ARG A 35 28.73 -1.94 -18.88
N VAL A 36 28.49 -3.15 -18.38
CA VAL A 36 29.25 -3.78 -17.30
C VAL A 36 30.60 -4.25 -17.86
N ARG A 37 31.72 -3.89 -17.20
CA ARG A 37 33.04 -4.51 -17.44
C ARG A 37 33.27 -5.60 -16.39
N PRO A 38 33.88 -6.75 -16.75
CA PRO A 38 34.12 -7.84 -15.81
C PRO A 38 35.31 -7.53 -14.89
N MET A 39 35.18 -7.90 -13.61
CA MET A 39 36.28 -7.89 -12.63
C MET A 39 37.16 -9.13 -12.81
N ASN A 40 38.48 -8.90 -12.84
CA ASN A 40 39.50 -9.94 -12.83
C ASN A 40 40.25 -9.84 -11.48
N THR A 41 40.32 -10.93 -10.74
CA THR A 41 41.25 -11.17 -9.61
C THR A 41 42.09 -12.39 -9.99
N PRO A 42 43.40 -12.47 -9.66
CA PRO A 42 43.75 -13.07 -8.36
C PRO A 42 45.13 -12.69 -7.75
N ASN A 43 45.33 -13.20 -6.53
CA ASN A 43 46.59 -13.56 -5.84
C ASN A 43 47.34 -12.50 -5.03
N CYS A 44 47.36 -12.72 -3.70
CA CYS A 44 48.56 -12.57 -2.87
C CYS A 44 48.50 -13.52 -1.66
N LEU A 45 49.25 -14.63 -1.75
CA LEU A 45 49.78 -15.39 -0.61
C LEU A 45 51.21 -14.89 -0.35
N LYS A 46 51.59 -14.63 0.92
CA LYS A 46 52.93 -14.93 1.49
C LYS A 46 53.03 -14.63 3.01
N ALA A 47 53.38 -15.71 3.72
CA ALA A 47 54.04 -15.97 5.02
C ALA A 47 54.50 -14.87 6.04
N VAL A 48 54.04 -15.01 7.31
CA VAL A 48 54.66 -15.26 8.68
C VAL A 48 56.21 -15.03 8.84
N PRO A 49 56.84 -14.56 9.96
CA PRO A 49 56.60 -14.99 11.37
C PRO A 49 56.85 -14.06 12.61
N ALA A 50 56.24 -14.53 13.73
CA ALA A 50 56.48 -14.46 15.19
C ALA A 50 57.46 -13.47 15.88
N LEU A 51 57.00 -12.86 16.99
CA LEU A 51 57.66 -12.90 18.31
C LEU A 51 56.77 -12.41 19.47
N LEU A 52 56.84 -13.14 20.59
CA LEU A 52 56.07 -13.00 21.84
C LEU A 52 56.37 -11.71 22.63
N ARG A 53 55.36 -11.17 23.34
CA ARG A 53 55.40 -10.85 24.79
C ARG A 53 54.01 -10.39 25.26
N GLY A 54 53.54 -11.00 26.35
CA GLY A 54 52.16 -10.91 26.81
C GLY A 54 51.82 -9.67 27.65
N VAL A 55 50.53 -9.36 27.66
CA VAL A 55 49.76 -8.94 28.84
C VAL A 55 48.34 -9.49 28.60
N ALA A 56 47.88 -10.40 29.46
CA ALA A 56 46.50 -10.83 29.48
C ALA A 56 45.64 -9.74 30.13
N VAL A 57 45.10 -8.83 29.32
CA VAL A 57 44.00 -7.96 29.75
C VAL A 57 42.72 -8.75 29.52
N ALA A 58 42.07 -9.17 30.61
CA ALA A 58 40.72 -9.71 30.56
C ALA A 58 39.76 -8.58 30.15
N VAL A 59 39.57 -8.39 28.85
CA VAL A 59 38.48 -7.56 28.33
C VAL A 59 37.21 -8.35 28.53
N MET A 60 36.46 -7.98 29.57
CA MET A 60 35.07 -8.41 29.74
C MET A 60 34.26 -7.83 28.58
N ILE A 61 34.21 -8.56 27.46
CA ILE A 61 33.26 -8.30 26.38
C ILE A 61 31.90 -8.78 26.88
N GLY A 62 31.26 -7.96 27.72
CA GLY A 62 29.83 -8.08 27.95
C GLY A 62 29.12 -7.86 26.62
N PRO A 63 28.06 -8.62 26.29
CA PRO A 63 27.29 -8.37 25.08
C PRO A 63 26.64 -6.99 25.25
N MET A 64 27.24 -5.97 24.63
CA MET A 64 26.56 -4.71 24.40
C MET A 64 25.46 -5.03 23.40
N ALA A 65 24.28 -5.40 23.92
CA ALA A 65 23.07 -5.43 23.14
C ALA A 65 22.82 -3.99 22.68
N ALA A 66 23.34 -3.65 21.50
CA ALA A 66 22.95 -2.46 20.79
C ALA A 66 21.47 -2.63 20.48
N SER A 67 20.61 -2.12 21.35
CA SER A 67 19.22 -1.90 21.02
C SER A 67 19.21 -0.95 19.84
N ALA A 68 19.04 -1.50 18.63
CA ALA A 68 18.71 -0.74 17.45
C ALA A 68 17.35 -0.08 17.71
N SER A 69 17.38 1.12 18.27
CA SER A 69 16.25 2.02 18.24
C SER A 69 15.95 2.24 16.76
N ALA A 70 14.84 1.70 16.28
CA ALA A 70 14.36 2.09 14.97
C ALA A 70 14.07 3.59 15.08
N ALA A 71 14.73 4.39 14.25
CA ALA A 71 14.39 5.78 14.11
C ALA A 71 12.89 5.86 13.79
N SER A 72 12.10 6.44 14.68
CA SER A 72 10.70 6.71 14.44
C SER A 72 10.59 7.95 13.57
N GLY A 73 10.33 7.74 12.28
CA GLY A 73 10.15 8.82 11.30
C GLY A 73 11.25 8.85 10.25
N GLY A 74 10.85 8.79 8.98
CA GLY A 74 11.74 8.80 7.83
C GLY A 74 10.97 8.92 6.52
N LYS A 75 11.52 9.68 5.57
CA LYS A 75 11.02 9.77 4.19
C LYS A 75 11.52 8.56 3.41
N VAL A 76 10.59 7.77 2.88
CA VAL A 76 10.93 6.63 2.02
C VAL A 76 10.70 7.00 0.56
N VAL A 77 11.69 6.71 -0.28
CA VAL A 77 11.62 6.90 -1.73
C VAL A 77 11.56 5.54 -2.41
N PHE A 78 10.52 5.31 -3.21
CA PHE A 78 10.39 4.09 -4.00
C PHE A 78 10.59 4.41 -5.48
N GLY A 79 11.43 3.63 -6.14
CA GLY A 79 11.56 3.68 -7.59
C GLY A 79 10.34 3.01 -8.22
N GLU A 80 9.59 3.75 -9.05
CA GLU A 80 8.52 3.20 -9.86
C GLU A 80 9.02 3.03 -11.29
N LEU A 81 8.75 1.88 -11.90
CA LEU A 81 9.24 1.59 -13.25
C LEU A 81 8.31 2.17 -14.31
N PHE A 82 7.01 2.25 -14.00
CA PHE A 82 5.98 2.63 -14.96
C PHE A 82 5.46 4.03 -14.69
N THR A 83 5.74 4.95 -15.62
CA THR A 83 5.14 6.29 -15.59
C THR A 83 3.69 6.21 -16.08
N PRO A 84 2.74 6.87 -15.38
CA PRO A 84 1.37 7.02 -15.84
C PRO A 84 1.35 7.62 -17.24
N ALA A 85 0.65 6.97 -18.15
CA ALA A 85 0.62 7.35 -19.57
C ALA A 85 -0.80 7.55 -20.10
N SER A 86 -1.81 7.18 -19.32
CA SER A 86 -3.21 7.16 -19.72
C SER A 86 -4.06 8.12 -18.88
N GLY A 87 -3.45 9.16 -18.32
CA GLY A 87 -4.15 10.19 -17.55
C GLY A 87 -4.90 9.62 -16.35
N TRP A 88 -4.34 8.59 -15.70
CA TRP A 88 -4.92 7.90 -14.55
C TRP A 88 -6.22 7.13 -14.84
N ALA A 89 -6.49 6.82 -16.11
CA ALA A 89 -7.56 5.91 -16.49
C ALA A 89 -7.44 4.56 -15.76
N VAL A 90 -8.45 4.25 -14.94
CA VAL A 90 -8.43 3.12 -14.00
C VAL A 90 -8.41 1.77 -14.75
N GLU A 91 -8.97 1.72 -15.96
CA GLU A 91 -8.95 0.56 -16.85
C GLU A 91 -7.55 0.24 -17.43
N THR A 92 -6.54 1.09 -17.20
CA THR A 92 -5.20 0.96 -17.79
C THR A 92 -4.14 0.56 -16.76
N ILE A 93 -2.87 0.49 -17.18
CA ILE A 93 -1.75 0.17 -16.27
C ILE A 93 -1.56 1.21 -15.17
N ASP A 94 -2.08 2.44 -15.34
CA ASP A 94 -1.95 3.53 -14.37
C ASP A 94 -2.58 3.17 -13.01
N ALA A 95 -3.64 2.35 -12.99
CA ALA A 95 -4.25 1.87 -11.74
C ALA A 95 -3.28 1.04 -10.88
N TYR A 96 -2.33 0.33 -11.50
CA TYR A 96 -1.33 -0.44 -10.78
C TYR A 96 -0.31 0.47 -10.08
N VAL A 97 -0.03 1.64 -10.66
CA VAL A 97 0.82 2.66 -10.02
C VAL A 97 0.12 3.19 -8.77
N LEU A 98 -1.18 3.48 -8.85
CA LEU A 98 -1.98 3.93 -7.71
C LEU A 98 -2.13 2.86 -6.62
N SER A 99 -2.31 1.60 -7.02
CA SER A 99 -2.38 0.48 -6.07
C SER A 99 -1.04 0.25 -5.35
N ARG A 100 0.10 0.27 -6.07
CA ARG A 100 1.43 0.18 -5.44
C ARG A 100 1.78 1.37 -4.56
N ALA A 101 1.29 2.56 -4.89
CA ALA A 101 1.38 3.73 -4.04
C ALA A 101 0.58 3.58 -2.74
N GLY A 102 -0.34 2.60 -2.65
CA GLY A 102 -1.25 2.42 -1.53
C GLY A 102 -2.35 3.48 -1.48
N CYS A 103 -2.70 4.04 -2.65
CA CYS A 103 -3.79 5.00 -2.81
C CYS A 103 -5.08 4.25 -3.18
N LEU A 104 -5.01 3.42 -4.21
CA LEU A 104 -6.17 2.77 -4.81
C LEU A 104 -6.42 1.37 -4.22
N GLU A 105 -7.66 1.12 -3.79
CA GLU A 105 -8.11 -0.17 -3.25
C GLU A 105 -9.32 -0.70 -4.05
N GLY A 106 -9.39 -2.03 -4.22
CA GLY A 106 -10.56 -2.72 -4.76
C GLY A 106 -11.46 -3.31 -3.67
N LEU A 107 -12.53 -3.99 -4.07
CA LEU A 107 -13.42 -4.68 -3.11
C LEU A 107 -12.69 -5.84 -2.41
N THR A 108 -11.85 -6.55 -3.14
CA THR A 108 -10.97 -7.59 -2.62
C THR A 108 -9.52 -7.24 -2.94
N ARG A 109 -8.58 -7.99 -2.37
CA ARG A 109 -7.15 -7.87 -2.67
C ARG A 109 -6.50 -9.24 -2.74
N MET A 110 -5.41 -9.33 -3.49
CA MET A 110 -4.54 -10.51 -3.48
C MET A 110 -3.47 -10.35 -2.39
N ASP A 111 -3.26 -11.39 -1.60
CA ASP A 111 -2.21 -11.43 -0.57
C ASP A 111 -0.93 -12.10 -1.11
N TYR A 112 0.16 -12.07 -0.35
CA TYR A 112 1.46 -12.58 -0.80
C TYR A 112 1.48 -14.09 -1.10
N ASP A 113 0.54 -14.85 -0.52
CA ASP A 113 0.33 -16.27 -0.78
C ASP A 113 -0.61 -16.54 -1.97
N ALA A 114 -0.90 -15.50 -2.77
CA ALA A 114 -1.85 -15.50 -3.88
C ALA A 114 -3.31 -15.82 -3.49
N THR A 115 -3.66 -15.73 -2.20
CA THR A 115 -5.05 -15.86 -1.76
C THR A 115 -5.79 -14.53 -1.84
N ILE A 116 -7.10 -14.62 -2.10
CA ILE A 116 -7.98 -13.44 -2.10
C ILE A 116 -8.39 -13.12 -0.65
N LYS A 117 -8.22 -11.86 -0.26
CA LYS A 117 -8.56 -11.33 1.07
C LYS A 117 -9.52 -10.16 0.97
N PRO A 118 -10.27 -9.87 2.05
CA PRO A 118 -11.02 -8.63 2.21
C PRO A 118 -10.17 -7.38 2.00
N ALA A 119 -10.75 -6.40 1.30
CA ALA A 119 -10.25 -5.04 1.14
C ALA A 119 -11.38 -4.06 1.47
N LEU A 120 -11.95 -3.32 0.52
CA LEU A 120 -13.09 -2.44 0.79
C LEU A 120 -14.38 -3.22 1.15
N ALA A 121 -14.51 -4.45 0.64
CA ALA A 121 -15.50 -5.40 1.14
C ALA A 121 -14.92 -6.22 2.30
N GLU A 122 -15.67 -6.36 3.38
CA GLU A 122 -15.32 -7.17 4.57
C GLU A 122 -15.62 -8.65 4.39
N SER A 123 -16.63 -8.97 3.58
CA SER A 123 -17.02 -10.33 3.21
C SER A 123 -17.69 -10.34 1.84
N TRP A 124 -17.84 -11.53 1.26
CA TRP A 124 -18.62 -11.75 0.06
C TRP A 124 -19.14 -13.18 0.01
N GLU A 125 -20.22 -13.39 -0.73
CA GLU A 125 -20.82 -14.71 -0.93
C GLU A 125 -21.40 -14.86 -2.35
N GLN A 126 -21.42 -16.10 -2.83
CA GLN A 126 -22.07 -16.45 -4.09
C GLN A 126 -23.51 -16.87 -3.78
N VAL A 127 -24.47 -16.00 -4.08
CA VAL A 127 -25.89 -16.22 -3.76
C VAL A 127 -26.61 -17.06 -4.83
N SER A 128 -26.08 -17.07 -6.05
CA SER A 128 -26.50 -17.95 -7.15
C SER A 128 -25.31 -18.25 -8.06
N PRO A 129 -25.39 -19.21 -9.01
CA PRO A 129 -24.29 -19.49 -9.92
C PRO A 129 -23.73 -18.25 -10.64
N THR A 130 -24.58 -17.24 -10.88
CA THR A 130 -24.25 -16.01 -11.62
C THR A 130 -24.24 -14.76 -10.74
N GLU A 131 -24.51 -14.86 -9.44
CA GLU A 131 -24.68 -13.68 -8.58
C GLU A 131 -23.77 -13.75 -7.35
N TRP A 132 -23.09 -12.64 -7.10
CA TRP A 132 -22.25 -12.43 -5.93
C TRP A 132 -22.66 -11.19 -5.17
N GLU A 133 -22.68 -11.26 -3.84
CA GLU A 133 -22.89 -10.13 -2.97
C GLU A 133 -21.62 -9.82 -2.18
N PHE A 134 -21.25 -8.54 -2.14
CA PHE A 134 -20.09 -8.02 -1.44
C PHE A 134 -20.56 -7.07 -0.34
N GLN A 135 -20.21 -7.40 0.91
CA GLN A 135 -20.51 -6.54 2.05
C GLN A 135 -19.40 -5.51 2.22
N LEU A 136 -19.70 -4.23 2.01
CA LEU A 136 -18.78 -3.12 2.22
C LEU A 136 -18.53 -2.88 3.71
N ARG A 137 -17.29 -2.53 4.04
CA ARG A 137 -16.92 -2.07 5.39
C ARG A 137 -17.72 -0.84 5.80
N GLU A 138 -18.07 -0.79 7.07
CA GLU A 138 -18.70 0.37 7.66
C GLU A 138 -17.69 1.51 7.89
N GLY A 139 -18.13 2.75 7.66
CA GLY A 139 -17.36 3.95 8.00
C GLY A 139 -16.15 4.25 7.12
N VAL A 140 -15.99 3.59 5.96
CA VAL A 140 -14.91 3.91 5.02
C VAL A 140 -15.20 5.25 4.32
N THR A 141 -14.21 6.13 4.32
CA THR A 141 -14.24 7.40 3.60
C THR A 141 -13.09 7.52 2.62
N PHE A 142 -13.32 8.22 1.52
CA PHE A 142 -12.25 8.69 0.64
C PHE A 142 -11.47 9.83 1.31
N ASN A 143 -10.30 10.19 0.77
CA ASN A 143 -9.47 11.27 1.33
C ASN A 143 -10.15 12.65 1.28
N ASP A 144 -11.13 12.84 0.39
CA ASP A 144 -11.97 14.05 0.31
C ASP A 144 -13.13 14.06 1.33
N GLY A 145 -13.24 13.02 2.17
CA GLY A 145 -14.26 12.87 3.20
C GLY A 145 -15.60 12.31 2.70
N THR A 146 -15.76 12.07 1.40
CA THR A 146 -16.97 11.39 0.91
C THR A 146 -17.02 9.94 1.40
N ALA A 147 -18.23 9.44 1.68
CA ALA A 147 -18.42 8.08 2.16
C ALA A 147 -18.33 7.06 1.01
N LEU A 148 -17.72 5.91 1.27
CA LEU A 148 -17.83 4.76 0.39
C LEU A 148 -19.22 4.13 0.55
N THR A 149 -20.01 4.19 -0.51
CA THR A 149 -21.37 3.61 -0.54
C THR A 149 -21.49 2.56 -1.63
N PRO A 150 -22.48 1.65 -1.56
CA PRO A 150 -22.76 0.73 -2.65
C PRO A 150 -23.01 1.43 -3.99
N GLN A 151 -23.60 2.62 -3.97
CA GLN A 151 -23.83 3.42 -5.16
C GLN A 151 -22.52 3.86 -5.80
N VAL A 152 -21.57 4.40 -5.02
CA VAL A 152 -20.26 4.85 -5.54
C VAL A 152 -19.49 3.69 -6.17
N VAL A 153 -19.50 2.53 -5.51
CA VAL A 153 -18.86 1.31 -6.05
C VAL A 153 -19.53 0.87 -7.35
N SER A 154 -20.86 0.81 -7.34
CA SER A 154 -21.65 0.41 -8.52
C SER A 154 -21.39 1.34 -9.70
N ASP A 155 -21.45 2.65 -9.50
CA ASP A 155 -21.24 3.65 -10.55
C ASP A 155 -19.85 3.52 -11.18
N GLN A 156 -18.82 3.31 -10.36
CA GLN A 156 -17.46 3.16 -10.86
C GLN A 156 -17.22 1.85 -11.61
N LEU A 157 -17.71 0.73 -11.09
CA LEU A 157 -17.57 -0.56 -11.77
C LEU A 157 -18.41 -0.59 -13.05
N ASN A 158 -19.59 0.02 -13.08
CA ASN A 158 -20.35 0.19 -14.31
C ASN A 158 -19.65 1.13 -15.29
N ARG A 159 -19.00 2.22 -14.83
CA ARG A 159 -18.16 3.06 -15.70
C ARG A 159 -17.08 2.21 -16.38
N LEU A 160 -16.42 1.33 -15.63
CA LEU A 160 -15.40 0.41 -16.13
C LEU A 160 -15.93 -0.54 -17.23
N LEU A 161 -17.17 -1.00 -17.11
CA LEU A 161 -17.81 -1.82 -18.15
C LEU A 161 -18.08 -1.04 -19.44
N ASN A 162 -18.23 0.28 -19.36
CA ASN A 162 -18.62 1.14 -20.48
C ASN A 162 -17.46 1.92 -21.13
N VAL A 163 -16.22 1.73 -20.67
CA VAL A 163 -15.06 2.33 -21.34
C VAL A 163 -14.80 1.67 -22.70
N ALA A 164 -14.07 2.36 -23.58
CA ALA A 164 -13.78 1.87 -24.93
C ALA A 164 -12.99 0.55 -24.95
N THR A 165 -12.17 0.30 -23.93
CA THR A 165 -11.39 -0.94 -23.79
C THR A 165 -11.43 -1.41 -22.34
N PRO A 166 -12.47 -2.15 -21.93
CA PRO A 166 -12.59 -2.67 -20.56
C PRO A 166 -11.50 -3.70 -20.28
N PRO A 167 -11.06 -3.86 -19.02
CA PRO A 167 -10.10 -4.89 -18.65
C PRO A 167 -10.70 -6.28 -18.93
N PRO A 168 -9.95 -7.23 -19.51
CA PRO A 168 -10.48 -8.55 -19.87
C PRO A 168 -11.11 -9.32 -18.70
N GLY A 169 -10.61 -9.06 -17.48
CA GLY A 169 -11.12 -9.67 -16.25
C GLY A 169 -12.47 -9.12 -15.78
N PHE A 170 -12.87 -7.93 -16.21
CA PHE A 170 -14.07 -7.22 -15.76
C PHE A 170 -14.63 -6.40 -16.93
N SER A 171 -15.26 -7.09 -17.88
CA SER A 171 -15.77 -6.52 -19.14
C SER A 171 -17.23 -6.92 -19.38
N PRO A 172 -17.94 -6.25 -20.31
CA PRO A 172 -19.30 -6.62 -20.68
C PRO A 172 -19.46 -8.02 -21.28
N SER A 173 -18.38 -8.73 -21.63
CA SER A 173 -18.49 -10.13 -22.07
C SER A 173 -18.56 -11.11 -20.89
N VAL A 174 -18.21 -10.66 -19.68
CA VAL A 174 -18.15 -11.49 -18.46
C VAL A 174 -19.19 -11.02 -17.44
N ILE A 175 -19.26 -9.72 -17.19
CA ILE A 175 -20.14 -9.09 -16.22
C ILE A 175 -21.39 -8.60 -16.93
N GLU A 176 -22.55 -8.89 -16.35
CA GLU A 176 -23.85 -8.41 -16.80
C GLU A 176 -24.21 -7.07 -16.18
N SER A 177 -24.17 -6.99 -14.85
CA SER A 177 -24.44 -5.75 -14.11
C SER A 177 -23.71 -5.69 -12.78
N VAL A 178 -23.60 -4.47 -12.26
CA VAL A 178 -23.20 -4.19 -10.87
C VAL A 178 -24.26 -3.27 -10.29
N GLU A 179 -24.80 -3.61 -9.13
CA GLU A 179 -25.96 -2.92 -8.56
C GLU A 179 -25.82 -2.77 -7.04
N PRO A 180 -26.28 -1.65 -6.46
CA PRO A 180 -26.48 -1.58 -5.01
C PRO A 180 -27.62 -2.53 -4.61
N ALA A 181 -27.38 -3.40 -3.63
CA ALA A 181 -28.34 -4.42 -3.18
C ALA A 181 -28.70 -4.29 -1.68
N GLY A 182 -28.39 -3.15 -1.07
CA GLY A 182 -28.68 -2.86 0.33
C GLY A 182 -27.91 -1.64 0.81
N GLU A 183 -27.93 -1.37 2.13
CA GLU A 183 -27.24 -0.21 2.71
C GLU A 183 -25.72 -0.27 2.57
N ARG A 184 -25.15 -1.49 2.64
CA ARG A 184 -23.71 -1.74 2.53
C ARG A 184 -23.39 -2.87 1.55
N THR A 185 -24.33 -3.27 0.70
CA THR A 185 -24.18 -4.46 -0.16
C THR A 185 -24.13 -4.07 -1.62
N VAL A 186 -23.13 -4.59 -2.34
CA VAL A 186 -23.01 -4.48 -3.80
C VAL A 186 -23.22 -5.86 -4.39
N ARG A 187 -24.15 -5.99 -5.33
CA ARG A 187 -24.37 -7.22 -6.09
C ARG A 187 -23.70 -7.11 -7.45
N ILE A 188 -23.03 -8.19 -7.85
CA ILE A 188 -22.42 -8.34 -9.18
C ILE A 188 -23.06 -9.54 -9.85
N VAL A 189 -23.58 -9.33 -11.05
CA VAL A 189 -24.20 -10.37 -11.88
C VAL A 189 -23.26 -10.69 -13.04
N THR A 190 -22.98 -11.98 -13.25
CA THR A 190 -22.17 -12.49 -14.35
C THR A 190 -23.04 -13.13 -15.42
N LYS A 191 -22.59 -13.08 -16.68
CA LYS A 191 -23.35 -13.63 -17.83
C LYS A 191 -23.41 -15.16 -17.86
N ALA A 192 -22.53 -15.82 -17.11
CA ALA A 192 -22.45 -17.27 -16.98
C ALA A 192 -21.91 -17.61 -15.59
N PRO A 193 -22.08 -18.85 -15.10
CA PRO A 193 -21.57 -19.24 -13.80
C PRO A 193 -20.06 -18.97 -13.67
N ASP A 194 -19.68 -18.15 -12.69
CA ASP A 194 -18.29 -17.71 -12.51
C ASP A 194 -17.91 -17.69 -11.03
N VAL A 195 -16.98 -18.56 -10.64
CA VAL A 195 -16.46 -18.64 -9.27
C VAL A 195 -15.30 -17.68 -8.99
N PHE A 196 -14.77 -17.02 -10.03
CA PHE A 196 -13.58 -16.17 -9.95
C PHE A 196 -13.91 -14.69 -9.75
N VAL A 197 -15.17 -14.30 -9.53
CA VAL A 197 -15.57 -12.90 -9.29
C VAL A 197 -14.72 -12.23 -8.19
N PRO A 198 -14.48 -12.85 -7.02
CA PRO A 198 -13.62 -12.25 -6.01
C PRO A 198 -12.16 -12.06 -6.48
N ASN A 199 -11.64 -12.93 -7.35
CA ASN A 199 -10.30 -12.79 -7.91
C ASN A 199 -10.22 -11.67 -8.95
N ARG A 200 -11.28 -11.47 -9.75
CA ARG A 200 -11.37 -10.37 -10.72
C ARG A 200 -11.35 -9.01 -10.04
N LEU A 201 -12.02 -8.89 -8.90
CA LEU A 201 -12.09 -7.68 -8.08
C LEU A 201 -10.81 -7.39 -7.27
N ALA A 202 -9.87 -8.32 -7.23
CA ALA A 202 -8.55 -8.09 -6.65
C ALA A 202 -7.60 -7.38 -7.63
N ASN A 203 -8.01 -7.26 -8.91
CA ASN A 203 -7.23 -6.57 -9.92
C ASN A 203 -7.30 -5.04 -9.68
N PRO A 204 -6.15 -4.33 -9.68
CA PRO A 204 -6.11 -2.87 -9.53
C PRO A 204 -7.02 -2.10 -10.49
N ASN A 205 -7.32 -2.65 -11.68
CA ASN A 205 -8.24 -2.04 -12.64
C ASN A 205 -9.69 -1.92 -12.15
N THR A 206 -10.04 -2.62 -11.07
CA THR A 206 -11.36 -2.54 -10.41
C THR A 206 -11.33 -1.67 -9.14
N GLY A 207 -10.23 -0.96 -8.90
CA GLY A 207 -10.09 -0.09 -7.75
C GLY A 207 -11.09 1.06 -7.77
N ILE A 208 -11.44 1.57 -6.58
CA ILE A 208 -12.47 2.60 -6.38
C ILE A 208 -11.84 3.95 -6.01
N LEU A 209 -12.28 5.01 -6.69
CA LEU A 209 -11.96 6.41 -6.46
C LEU A 209 -13.25 7.17 -6.10
N SER A 210 -13.14 8.30 -5.44
CA SER A 210 -14.33 9.10 -5.15
C SER A 210 -14.94 9.67 -6.44
N PRO A 211 -16.25 9.98 -6.47
CA PRO A 211 -16.89 10.54 -7.66
C PRO A 211 -16.23 11.81 -8.20
N ALA A 212 -15.69 12.64 -7.31
CA ALA A 212 -15.03 13.90 -7.66
C ALA A 212 -13.74 13.69 -8.49
N ALA A 213 -13.11 12.51 -8.43
CA ALA A 213 -11.97 12.15 -9.28
C ALA A 213 -12.27 12.23 -10.78
N PHE A 214 -13.56 12.12 -11.15
CA PHE A 214 -14.02 12.03 -12.54
C PHE A 214 -14.68 13.33 -13.05
N ALA A 215 -14.66 14.41 -12.26
CA ALA A 215 -15.39 15.65 -12.58
C ALA A 215 -14.74 16.51 -13.69
N GLY A 216 -13.46 16.31 -13.97
CA GLY A 216 -12.72 17.06 -14.98
C GLY A 216 -12.47 16.28 -16.27
N ASP A 217 -11.75 16.91 -17.21
CA ASP A 217 -11.37 16.31 -18.50
C ASP A 217 -10.47 15.09 -18.37
N ARG A 218 -9.76 14.98 -17.23
CA ARG A 218 -8.89 13.85 -16.88
C ARG A 218 -9.24 13.34 -15.50
N ILE A 219 -8.97 12.05 -15.28
CA ILE A 219 -9.12 11.45 -13.96
C ILE A 219 -8.05 12.04 -13.04
N ASN A 220 -8.47 12.46 -11.85
CA ASN A 220 -7.59 13.00 -10.82
C ASN A 220 -7.64 12.10 -9.57
N PRO A 221 -6.56 11.39 -9.22
CA PRO A 221 -6.51 10.58 -8.01
C PRO A 221 -6.09 11.37 -6.76
N VAL A 222 -5.62 12.62 -6.90
CA VAL A 222 -5.13 13.45 -5.78
C VAL A 222 -6.29 13.77 -4.85
N GLY A 223 -6.23 13.25 -3.61
CA GLY A 223 -7.29 13.44 -2.62
C GLY A 223 -8.54 12.59 -2.80
N HIS A 224 -8.55 11.61 -3.71
CA HIS A 224 -9.76 10.86 -4.07
C HIS A 224 -9.65 9.34 -3.85
N CYS A 225 -8.70 8.91 -3.03
CA CYS A 225 -8.39 7.51 -2.73
C CYS A 225 -8.92 7.06 -1.36
N THR A 226 -8.92 5.76 -1.08
CA THR A 226 -9.30 5.18 0.24
C THR A 226 -8.12 4.57 0.99
N GLY A 227 -6.99 4.35 0.32
CA GLY A 227 -5.88 3.55 0.83
C GLY A 227 -5.10 4.17 1.98
N PRO A 228 -4.08 3.44 2.49
CA PRO A 228 -3.24 3.88 3.61
C PRO A 228 -2.38 5.12 3.32
N PHE A 229 -2.23 5.51 2.06
CA PHE A 229 -1.51 6.72 1.65
C PHE A 229 -2.38 7.60 0.76
N GLU A 230 -2.33 8.90 1.01
CA GLU A 230 -2.98 9.93 0.19
C GLU A 230 -1.93 10.57 -0.72
N ILE A 231 -2.27 10.78 -2.00
CA ILE A 231 -1.44 11.57 -2.89
C ILE A 231 -1.58 13.05 -2.51
N VAL A 232 -0.47 13.68 -2.13
CA VAL A 232 -0.37 15.12 -1.88
C VAL A 232 -0.29 15.88 -3.19
N ARG A 233 0.53 15.38 -4.13
CA ARG A 233 0.65 15.95 -5.47
C ARG A 233 1.30 14.97 -6.44
N GLU A 234 0.94 15.12 -7.71
CA GLU A 234 1.67 14.54 -8.82
C GLU A 234 2.77 15.50 -9.28
N ILE A 235 3.97 14.97 -9.48
CA ILE A 235 5.10 15.68 -10.08
C ILE A 235 5.26 15.14 -11.51
N PRO A 236 4.89 15.93 -12.54
CA PRO A 236 4.88 15.44 -13.92
C PRO A 236 6.22 14.82 -14.33
N ARG A 237 6.15 13.59 -14.86
CA ARG A 237 7.32 12.78 -15.29
C ARG A 237 8.34 12.45 -14.19
N GLN A 238 8.05 12.76 -12.93
CA GLN A 238 8.94 12.45 -11.81
C GLN A 238 8.29 11.45 -10.85
N GLY A 239 7.05 11.67 -10.42
CA GLY A 239 6.31 10.70 -9.61
C GLY A 239 5.34 11.33 -8.63
N LEU A 240 4.97 10.59 -7.59
CA LEU A 240 3.94 10.98 -6.62
C LEU A 240 4.56 11.35 -5.29
N GLU A 241 4.10 12.46 -4.71
CA GLU A 241 4.32 12.77 -3.31
C GLU A 241 3.12 12.26 -2.51
N LEU A 242 3.36 11.42 -1.51
CA LEU A 242 2.31 10.80 -0.69
C LEU A 242 2.51 11.16 0.77
N LYS A 243 1.42 11.24 1.52
CA LYS A 243 1.41 11.27 2.99
C LYS A 243 0.59 10.10 3.53
N ARG A 244 0.72 9.81 4.83
CA ARG A 244 -0.16 8.83 5.48
C ARG A 244 -1.61 9.33 5.44
N ASN A 245 -2.54 8.44 5.15
CA ASN A 245 -3.96 8.67 5.40
C ASN A 245 -4.25 8.43 6.89
N GLU A 246 -4.40 9.51 7.67
CA GLU A 246 -4.68 9.41 9.11
C GLU A 246 -6.06 8.82 9.42
N ASN A 247 -6.98 8.90 8.46
CA ASN A 247 -8.34 8.36 8.55
C ASN A 247 -8.48 6.98 7.88
N TYR A 248 -7.36 6.30 7.63
CA TYR A 248 -7.41 4.97 7.01
C TYR A 248 -8.17 3.98 7.88
N TRP A 249 -9.13 3.29 7.28
CA TRP A 249 -10.01 2.33 7.96
C TRP A 249 -9.25 1.09 8.47
N GLY A 250 -8.12 0.75 7.85
CA GLY A 250 -7.32 -0.42 8.19
C GLY A 250 -6.34 -0.17 9.33
N ALA A 251 -5.60 -1.22 9.72
CA ALA A 251 -4.55 -1.08 10.72
C ALA A 251 -3.52 -0.03 10.28
N ARG A 252 -3.10 0.83 11.22
CA ARG A 252 -1.99 1.76 10.97
C ARG A 252 -0.82 0.97 10.40
N CYS A 253 -0.34 1.37 9.22
CA CYS A 253 0.87 0.79 8.65
C CYS A 253 2.04 1.01 9.63
N SER A 254 2.31 -0.02 10.43
CA SER A 254 3.59 -0.26 11.09
C SER A 254 4.39 -1.12 10.13
N TRP A 255 5.49 -0.61 9.60
CA TRP A 255 6.49 -1.45 8.98
C TRP A 255 7.00 -2.41 10.07
N PRO A 256 6.84 -3.74 9.97
CA PRO A 256 7.61 -4.61 10.83
C PRO A 256 9.06 -4.38 10.47
N LYS A 257 9.91 -4.22 11.49
CA LYS A 257 11.36 -4.02 11.33
C LYS A 257 12.03 -5.13 10.50
N GLU A 258 11.32 -6.23 10.29
CA GLU A 258 11.74 -7.47 9.63
C GLU A 258 11.58 -7.41 8.09
N ARG A 259 10.92 -6.38 7.55
CA ARG A 259 10.59 -6.25 6.11
C ARG A 259 11.44 -5.24 5.33
N CYS A 260 12.62 -4.88 5.81
CA CYS A 260 13.61 -4.20 4.97
C CYS A 260 14.13 -5.16 3.90
N ALA A 261 13.54 -5.13 2.71
CA ALA A 261 14.08 -5.79 1.54
C ALA A 261 15.50 -5.25 1.27
N THR A 262 16.48 -6.15 1.31
CA THR A 262 17.88 -5.84 1.02
C THR A 262 18.00 -5.36 -0.42
N SER A 263 18.33 -4.08 -0.60
CA SER A 263 18.93 -3.59 -1.84
C SER A 263 20.15 -4.45 -2.21
N PRO A 264 20.48 -4.64 -3.51
CA PRO A 264 21.70 -5.32 -3.94
C PRO A 264 22.99 -4.69 -3.39
N THR A 265 22.91 -3.47 -2.84
CA THR A 265 24.01 -2.78 -2.16
C THR A 265 24.12 -3.07 -0.66
N GLY A 266 23.29 -3.96 -0.12
CA GLY A 266 23.42 -4.47 1.26
C GLY A 266 23.21 -3.43 2.36
N LYS A 267 22.66 -2.25 2.05
CA LYS A 267 22.42 -1.20 3.05
C LYS A 267 20.93 -0.94 3.19
N CYS A 268 20.40 -1.27 4.36
CA CYS A 268 19.18 -0.67 4.88
C CYS A 268 19.52 0.80 5.15
N VAL A 269 18.92 1.72 4.40
CA VAL A 269 19.04 3.15 4.68
C VAL A 269 17.83 3.50 5.58
N PRO A 270 18.07 4.12 6.76
CA PRO A 270 17.03 4.40 7.75
C PRO A 270 15.94 5.34 7.23
#